data_AF-A0A5N5EYG8-F1
#
_entry.id   AF-A0A5N5EYG8-F1
#
_cell.length_a   1.000
_cell.length_b   1.000
_cell.length_c   1.000
_cell.angle_alpha   90.00
_cell.angle_beta   90.00
_cell.angle_gamma   90.00
#
_symmetry.space_group_name_H-M   'P 1'
#
loop_
_entity.id
_entity.type
_entity.pdbx_description
1 polymer ?
#
loop_
_entity_poly.entity_id
_entity_poly.type
_entity_poly.pdbx_seq_one_letter_code
_entity_poly.pdbx_strand_id
1 'polypeptide(L)' 'MGKSTDLARAKAHRLKGMKKESDGIALGDERMKAEGRQEQEAARREEERARALRESSDR' A
#
# COMPACT_ATOMS: atom_id res chain seq x y z
N MET A 1 3.08 13.55 -13.27
CA MET A 1 2.08 13.23 -12.22
C MET A 1 2.56 13.89 -10.94
N GLY A 2 1.68 14.54 -10.17
CA GLY A 2 2.07 15.33 -9.00
C GLY A 2 2.28 14.47 -7.75
N LYS A 3 3.05 14.98 -6.78
CA LYS A 3 3.36 14.29 -5.52
C LYS A 3 2.12 13.84 -4.73
N SER A 4 1.03 14.60 -4.82
CA SER A 4 -0.26 14.24 -4.21
C SER A 4 -0.89 12.99 -4.84
N THR A 5 -0.79 12.83 -6.15
CA THR A 5 -1.25 11.64 -6.88
C THR A 5 -0.44 10.40 -6.53
N ASP A 6 0.87 10.53 -6.27
CA ASP A 6 1.74 9.40 -5.93
C ASP A 6 1.44 8.88 -4.51
N LEU A 7 1.23 9.79 -3.56
CA LEU A 7 0.81 9.42 -2.20
C LEU A 7 -0.59 8.78 -2.18
N ALA A 8 -1.53 9.30 -2.98
CA ALA A 8 -2.87 8.74 -3.10
C ALA A 8 -2.84 7.33 -3.70
N ARG A 9 -1.99 7.11 -4.71
CA ARG A 9 -1.76 5.81 -5.34
C ARG A 9 -1.20 4.79 -4.34
N ALA A 10 -0.15 5.15 -3.60
CA ALA A 10 0.44 4.28 -2.59
C ALA A 10 -0.59 3.86 -1.53
N LYS A 11 -1.43 4.79 -1.06
CA LYS A 11 -2.53 4.49 -0.12
C LYS A 11 -3.58 3.57 -0.72
N ALA A 12 -3.96 3.76 -1.99
CA ALA A 12 -4.92 2.90 -2.67
C ALA A 12 -4.39 1.46 -2.80
N HIS A 13 -3.10 1.29 -3.13
CA HIS A 13 -2.47 -0.03 -3.15
C HIS A 13 -2.47 -0.70 -1.78
N ARG A 14 -2.20 0.06 -0.70
CA ARG A 14 -2.28 -0.46 0.66
C ARG A 14 -3.68 -0.95 1.01
N LEU A 15 -4.71 -0.17 0.67
CA LEU A 15 -6.10 -0.52 0.91
C LEU A 15 -6.50 -1.81 0.16
N LYS A 16 -6.02 -1.97 -1.08
CA LYS A 16 -6.23 -3.18 -1.87
C LYS A 16 -5.66 -4.42 -1.18
N GLY A 17 -4.42 -4.34 -0.67
CA GLY A 17 -3.80 -5.43 0.07
C GLY A 17 -4.54 -5.76 1.38
N MET A 18 -5.04 -4.76 2.09
CA MET A 18 -5.87 -4.95 3.31
C MET A 18 -7.17 -5.69 3.00
N LYS A 19 -7.85 -5.32 1.91
CA LYS A 19 -9.05 -6.02 1.46
C LYS A 19 -8.74 -7.47 1.12
N LYS A 20 -7.67 -7.71 0.36
CA LYS A 20 -7.23 -9.05 -0.02
C LYS A 20 -6.87 -9.91 1.20
N GLU A 21 -6.21 -9.33 2.21
CA GLU A 21 -5.95 -10.03 3.46
C GLU A 21 -7.25 -10.40 4.19
N SER A 22 -8.18 -9.45 4.30
CA SER A 22 -9.47 -9.65 4.95
C SER A 22 -10.31 -10.71 4.24
N ASP A 23 -10.34 -10.69 2.91
CA ASP A 23 -11.03 -11.69 2.08
C ASP A 23 -10.38 -13.07 2.28
N GLY A 24 -9.04 -13.15 2.32
CA GLY A 24 -8.33 -14.39 2.62
C GLY A 24 -8.64 -14.97 4.01
N ILE A 25 -8.77 -14.11 5.03
CA ILE A 25 -9.22 -14.53 6.38
C ILE A 25 -10.65 -15.07 6.34
N ALA A 26 -11.57 -14.35 5.68
CA ALA A 26 -12.98 -14.72 5.62
C ALA A 26 -13.21 -16.03 4.84
N LEU A 27 -12.40 -16.29 3.82
CA LEU A 27 -12.48 -17.49 2.98
C LEU A 27 -11.64 -18.67 3.50
N GLY A 28 -10.80 -18.47 4.52
CA GLY A 28 -9.83 -19.48 4.95
C GLY A 28 -8.71 -19.74 3.94
N ASP A 29 -8.47 -18.79 3.02
CA ASP A 29 -7.43 -18.87 1.99
C ASP A 29 -6.14 -18.20 2.50
N GLU A 30 -5.26 -19.02 3.10
CA GLU A 30 -3.97 -18.55 3.64
C GLU A 30 -3.04 -17.98 2.57
N ARG A 31 -3.16 -18.41 1.30
CA ARG A 31 -2.37 -17.85 0.21
C ARG A 31 -2.84 -16.45 -0.11
N MET A 32 -4.14 -16.24 -0.30
CA MET A 32 -4.72 -14.92 -0.54
C MET A 32 -4.37 -13.94 0.60
N LYS A 33 -4.48 -14.42 1.83
CA LYS A 33 -4.10 -13.66 3.03
C LYS A 33 -2.63 -13.25 3.02
N ALA A 34 -1.72 -14.17 2.70
CA ALA A 34 -0.29 -13.90 2.60
C ALA A 34 0.04 -12.91 1.47
N GLU A 35 -0.59 -13.05 0.31
CA GLU A 35 -0.43 -12.11 -0.80
C GLU A 35 -0.93 -10.70 -0.40
N GLY A 36 -2.06 -10.61 0.32
CA GLY A 36 -2.55 -9.34 0.86
C GLY A 36 -1.55 -8.64 1.79
N ARG A 37 -0.85 -9.39 2.66
CA ARG A 37 0.22 -8.84 3.51
C ARG A 37 1.42 -8.34 2.70
N GLN A 38 1.88 -9.12 1.72
CA GLN A 38 3.00 -8.72 0.86
C GLN A 38 2.70 -7.43 0.07
N GLU A 39 1.48 -7.32 -0.48
CA GLU A 39 1.03 -6.12 -1.18
C GLU A 39 0.99 -4.89 -0.26
N GLN A 40 0.55 -5.06 1.00
CA GLN A 40 0.57 -3.97 1.99
C GLN A 40 1.98 -3.50 2.33
N GLU A 41 2.93 -4.42 2.52
CA GLU A 41 4.32 -4.07 2.80
C GLU A 41 4.98 -3.31 1.64
N ALA A 42 4.72 -3.75 0.41
CA ALA A 42 5.20 -3.06 -0.79
C ALA A 42 4.63 -1.63 -0.88
N ALA A 43 3.32 -1.48 -0.64
CA ALA A 43 2.65 -0.19 -0.65
C ALA A 43 3.15 0.75 0.47
N ARG A 44 3.51 0.21 1.65
CA ARG A 44 4.10 1.00 2.74
C ARG A 44 5.46 1.57 2.33
N ARG A 45 6.32 0.77 1.69
CA ARG A 45 7.62 1.25 1.19
C ARG A 45 7.46 2.33 0.11
N GLU A 46 6.46 2.20 -0.75
CA GLU A 46 6.12 3.23 -1.75
C GLU A 46 5.61 4.51 -1.08
N GLU A 47 4.76 4.38 -0.05
CA GLU A 47 4.23 5.52 0.72
C GLU A 47 5.35 6.28 1.45
N GLU A 48 6.29 5.57 2.07
CA GLU A 48 7.47 6.17 2.74
C GLU A 48 8.35 6.94 1.75
N ARG A 49 8.58 6.38 0.55
CA ARG A 49 9.32 7.07 -0.51
C ARG A 49 8.59 8.32 -1.00
N ALA A 50 7.28 8.22 -1.24
CA ALA A 50 6.48 9.35 -1.67
C ALA A 50 6.44 10.48 -0.61
N ARG A 51 6.42 10.13 0.68
CA ARG A 51 6.53 11.10 1.79
C ARG A 51 7.90 11.76 1.83
N ALA A 52 8.98 11.00 1.73
CA ALA A 52 10.34 11.54 1.72
C ALA A 52 10.56 12.53 0.56
N LEU A 53 10.06 12.20 -0.65
CA LEU A 53 10.13 13.08 -1.83
C LEU A 53 9.30 14.36 -1.68
N ARG A 54 8.22 14.30 -0.89
CA ARG A 54 7.43 15.49 -0.56
C ARG A 54 8.21 16.39 0.42
N GLU A 55 8.71 15.83 1.51
CA GLU A 55 9.49 16.58 2.52
C GLU A 55 10.76 17.20 1.94
N SER A 56 11.44 16.51 1.02
CA SER A 56 12.67 17.02 0.39
C SER A 56 12.43 18.20 -0.57
N SER A 57 11.19 18.39 -1.02
CA SER A 57 10.85 19.44 -1.98
C SER A 57 10.00 20.56 -1.40
N ASP A 58 9.53 20.41 -0.15
CA ASP A 58 8.96 21.50 0.65
C ASP A 58 10.06 22.30 1.40
N ARG A 59 11.35 21.90 1.26
CA ARG A 59 12.54 22.69 1.66
C ARG A 59 13.11 23.45 0.47
#